data_AF-A0A8H7FLG9-F1
#
_entry.id   AF-A0A8H7FLG9-F1
#
_cell.length_a   1.000
_cell.length_b   1.000
_cell.length_c   1.000
_cell.angle_alpha   90.00
_cell.angle_beta   90.00
_cell.angle_gamma   90.00
#
_symmetry.space_group_name_H-M   'P 1'
#
loop_
_entity.id
_entity.type
_entity.pdbx_description
1 polymer ?
#
loop_
_entity_poly.entity_id
_entity_poly.type
_entity_poly.pdbx_seq_one_letter_code
_entity_poly.pdbx_strand_id
1 'polypeptide(L)'
;MPVNVKPKHKFWLSRKAGLTAEQLQMYSQERMMNFRVIARITASYSSYTLTPNDLAPEAISIELSDLGQFAEISYSTLPTEYLFDNLDWLTEPDFPLEGYNALRSAVLLAPIRGQRANLGAYIAYRPDHKQLVVSISGTSNLSQAFQDVRTLHHRYRAGPGCAVHTGFWKMYKGARTELLDALAKGLREKEVAELVITGHSMGGALSYLLALDLLLPGRVELPAGLPVKLAVFGAPRCGNEKLVQLWLDLVKDYRATNGDDSFKELSVKAYNDGVPSLPPRYIGFKHFCQTPYYSTEGRLYVTPASEAEHSLFRVEEDGADDKGRSERLWPRGGHNYYNSRDMEKVTRRMGWMEKLMKDPIAEKDWKETYRAKVARRERGWAAKTPGKQASSKDSDSR
;
A
#
# COMPACT_ATOMS: atom_id res chain seq x y z
N MET A 1 12.61 13.76 -52.76
CA MET A 1 11.44 13.43 -51.92
C MET A 1 11.74 13.86 -50.49
N PRO A 2 11.02 14.84 -49.90
CA PRO A 2 11.24 15.19 -48.51
C PRO A 2 10.47 14.19 -47.61
N VAL A 3 11.20 13.59 -46.68
CA VAL A 3 10.65 12.68 -45.67
C VAL A 3 9.83 13.52 -44.68
N ASN A 4 8.52 13.34 -44.73
CA ASN A 4 7.56 14.02 -43.88
C ASN A 4 7.65 13.45 -42.44
N VAL A 5 8.35 14.17 -41.56
CA VAL A 5 8.39 13.89 -40.13
C VAL A 5 7.03 14.27 -39.54
N LYS A 6 6.13 13.29 -39.37
CA LYS A 6 4.89 13.48 -38.61
C LYS A 6 5.23 13.80 -37.14
N PRO A 7 4.65 14.85 -36.53
CA PRO A 7 5.03 15.25 -35.18
C PRO A 7 4.40 14.33 -34.12
N LYS A 8 5.13 14.18 -33.02
CA LYS A 8 4.90 13.40 -31.79
C LYS A 8 3.57 13.68 -31.04
N HIS A 9 2.61 14.37 -31.65
CA HIS A 9 1.37 14.83 -31.01
C HIS A 9 0.29 13.75 -30.84
N LYS A 10 0.22 12.73 -31.72
CA LYS A 10 -0.82 11.68 -31.64
C LYS A 10 -0.65 10.72 -30.45
N PHE A 11 0.59 10.51 -29.97
CA PHE A 11 0.86 9.63 -28.83
C PHE A 11 0.46 10.24 -27.48
N TRP A 12 0.33 11.56 -27.40
CA TRP A 12 -0.03 12.29 -26.18
C TRP A 12 -1.54 12.40 -25.97
N LEU A 13 -2.32 12.33 -27.04
CA LEU A 13 -3.79 12.46 -27.01
C LEU A 13 -4.49 11.18 -26.50
N SER A 14 -3.93 9.98 -26.71
CA SER A 14 -4.56 8.74 -26.24
C SER A 14 -4.47 8.51 -24.73
N ARG A 15 -3.54 9.19 -24.03
CA ARG A 15 -3.42 9.11 -22.55
C ARG A 15 -4.46 9.96 -21.80
N LYS A 16 -5.18 10.87 -22.47
CA LYS A 16 -6.13 11.81 -21.87
C LYS A 16 -7.60 11.42 -22.03
N ALA A 17 -7.92 10.41 -22.85
CA ALA A 17 -9.30 10.01 -23.06
C ALA A 17 -9.88 9.45 -21.75
N GLY A 18 -10.99 10.04 -21.27
CA GLY A 18 -11.73 9.54 -20.10
C GLY A 18 -11.25 10.00 -18.72
N LEU A 19 -10.26 10.91 -18.59
CA LEU A 19 -9.85 11.45 -17.29
C LEU A 19 -10.45 12.84 -17.03
N THR A 20 -10.86 13.10 -15.79
CA THR A 20 -11.32 14.43 -15.35
C THR A 20 -10.15 15.42 -15.25
N ALA A 21 -10.45 16.72 -15.14
CA ALA A 21 -9.43 17.75 -14.95
C ALA A 21 -8.64 17.52 -13.65
N GLU A 22 -9.34 17.15 -12.58
CA GLU A 22 -8.80 16.84 -11.25
C GLU A 22 -7.86 15.63 -11.31
N GLN A 23 -8.26 14.56 -12.00
CA GLN A 23 -7.43 13.37 -12.20
C GLN A 23 -6.18 13.71 -13.03
N LEU A 24 -6.30 14.49 -14.10
CA LEU A 24 -5.16 14.93 -14.90
C LEU A 24 -4.16 15.74 -14.08
N GLN A 25 -4.65 16.63 -13.21
CA GLN A 25 -3.79 17.39 -12.30
C GLN A 25 -3.11 16.49 -11.28
N MET A 26 -3.86 15.61 -10.61
CA MET A 26 -3.31 14.64 -9.66
C MET A 26 -2.16 13.84 -10.32
N TYR A 27 -2.40 13.25 -11.50
CA TYR A 27 -1.36 12.49 -12.21
C TYR A 27 -0.17 13.34 -12.65
N SER A 28 -0.35 14.64 -12.91
CA SER A 28 0.77 15.54 -13.24
C SER A 28 1.70 15.79 -12.05
N GLN A 29 1.22 15.53 -10.83
CA GLN A 29 1.95 15.74 -9.58
C GLN A 29 2.65 14.47 -9.08
N GLU A 30 2.44 13.32 -9.71
CA GLU A 30 3.16 12.07 -9.39
C GLU A 30 4.67 12.28 -9.51
N ARG A 31 5.40 11.84 -8.49
CA ARG A 31 6.87 11.84 -8.47
C ARG A 31 7.42 10.50 -8.03
N MET A 32 6.64 9.66 -7.35
CA MET A 32 7.05 8.32 -6.96
C MET A 32 6.79 7.33 -8.11
N MET A 33 7.47 6.20 -8.03
CA MET A 33 7.34 5.16 -9.04
C MET A 33 6.07 4.33 -8.81
N ASN A 34 5.19 4.32 -9.81
CA ASN A 34 3.91 3.59 -9.75
C ASN A 34 3.96 2.19 -10.40
N PHE A 35 5.13 1.75 -10.88
CA PHE A 35 5.35 0.42 -11.50
C PHE A 35 4.47 0.04 -12.70
N ARG A 36 3.70 0.97 -13.27
CA ARG A 36 2.83 0.74 -14.43
C ARG A 36 3.57 0.17 -15.66
N VAL A 37 4.84 0.53 -15.85
CA VAL A 37 5.66 -0.04 -16.95
C VAL A 37 6.03 -1.50 -16.66
N ILE A 38 6.40 -1.80 -15.41
CA ILE A 38 6.67 -3.17 -14.96
C ILE A 38 5.43 -4.03 -15.07
N ALA A 39 4.25 -3.51 -14.69
CA ALA A 39 2.98 -4.20 -14.83
C ALA A 39 2.74 -4.65 -16.28
N ARG A 40 2.96 -3.76 -17.26
CA ARG A 40 2.82 -4.10 -18.69
C ARG A 40 3.72 -5.23 -19.17
N ILE A 41 4.86 -5.45 -18.51
CA ILE A 41 5.86 -6.45 -18.91
C ILE A 41 5.64 -7.77 -18.17
N THR A 42 5.28 -7.71 -16.89
CA THR A 42 5.35 -8.86 -15.98
C THR A 42 4.01 -9.30 -15.41
N ALA A 43 2.99 -8.44 -15.43
CA ALA A 43 1.69 -8.77 -14.89
C ALA A 43 0.91 -9.65 -15.88
N SER A 44 0.25 -10.67 -15.33
CA SER A 44 -0.70 -11.50 -16.07
C SER A 44 -2.13 -11.06 -15.77
N TYR A 45 -2.92 -10.91 -16.83
CA TYR A 45 -4.37 -10.83 -16.72
C TYR A 45 -4.94 -12.22 -16.43
N SER A 46 -5.88 -12.30 -15.49
CA SER A 46 -6.73 -13.47 -15.32
C SER A 46 -7.67 -13.62 -16.52
N SER A 47 -8.05 -14.87 -16.83
CA SER A 47 -9.17 -15.16 -17.73
C SER A 47 -10.52 -14.88 -17.08
N TYR A 48 -10.58 -14.86 -15.75
CA TYR A 48 -11.77 -14.49 -14.99
C TYR A 48 -12.02 -12.98 -15.07
N THR A 49 -13.28 -12.62 -15.30
CA THR A 49 -13.74 -11.22 -15.27
C THR A 49 -14.53 -11.03 -13.98
N LEU A 50 -14.11 -10.07 -13.16
CA LEU A 50 -14.78 -9.74 -11.91
C LEU A 50 -16.09 -9.01 -12.21
N THR A 51 -17.11 -9.32 -11.44
CA THR A 51 -18.49 -8.82 -11.57
C THR A 51 -18.92 -8.15 -10.25
N PRO A 52 -20.10 -7.51 -10.20
CA PRO A 52 -20.67 -7.02 -8.95
C PRO A 52 -20.80 -8.08 -7.84
N ASN A 53 -20.94 -9.36 -8.19
CA ASN A 53 -21.04 -10.44 -7.21
C ASN A 53 -19.70 -10.72 -6.50
N ASP A 54 -18.59 -10.25 -7.07
CA ASP A 54 -17.25 -10.40 -6.51
C ASP A 54 -16.87 -9.22 -5.61
N LEU A 55 -17.75 -8.23 -5.43
CA LEU A 55 -17.47 -7.10 -4.54
C LEU A 55 -17.22 -7.58 -3.11
N ALA A 56 -16.12 -7.11 -2.54
CA ALA A 56 -15.80 -7.37 -1.15
C ALA A 56 -16.81 -6.64 -0.24
N PRO A 57 -17.17 -7.22 0.93
CA PRO A 57 -17.98 -6.51 1.91
C PRO A 57 -17.39 -5.15 2.27
N GLU A 58 -18.24 -4.14 2.46
CA GLU A 58 -17.80 -2.78 2.78
C GLU A 58 -16.94 -2.74 4.06
N ALA A 59 -17.30 -3.54 5.07
CA ALA A 59 -16.53 -3.68 6.30
C ALA A 59 -15.07 -4.08 6.07
N ILE A 60 -14.79 -4.93 5.08
CA ILE A 60 -13.42 -5.32 4.71
C ILE A 60 -12.67 -4.16 4.06
N SER A 61 -13.35 -3.36 3.24
CA SER A 61 -12.76 -2.17 2.62
C SER A 61 -12.41 -1.11 3.67
N ILE A 62 -13.27 -0.92 4.67
CA ILE A 62 -13.00 -0.03 5.82
C ILE A 62 -11.82 -0.55 6.64
N GLU A 63 -11.81 -1.85 6.98
CA GLU A 63 -10.74 -2.45 7.76
C GLU A 63 -9.38 -2.36 7.06
N LEU A 64 -9.31 -2.72 5.78
CA LEU A 64 -8.09 -2.55 4.97
C LEU A 64 -7.68 -1.08 4.90
N SER A 65 -8.64 -0.16 4.79
CA SER A 65 -8.34 1.26 4.82
C SER A 65 -7.76 1.70 6.16
N ASP A 66 -8.26 1.23 7.29
CA ASP A 66 -7.71 1.56 8.61
C ASP A 66 -6.30 0.98 8.80
N LEU A 67 -6.11 -0.30 8.52
CA LEU A 67 -4.80 -0.96 8.66
C LEU A 67 -3.78 -0.39 7.67
N GLY A 68 -4.24 0.01 6.48
CA GLY A 68 -3.44 0.67 5.46
C GLY A 68 -2.78 1.96 5.93
N GLN A 69 -3.42 2.71 6.83
CA GLN A 69 -2.86 3.95 7.37
C GLN A 69 -1.52 3.68 8.07
N PHE A 70 -1.42 2.58 8.81
CA PHE A 70 -0.20 2.16 9.49
C PHE A 70 0.90 1.75 8.50
N ALA A 71 0.55 1.02 7.45
CA ALA A 71 1.48 0.67 6.38
C ALA A 71 2.00 1.91 5.63
N GLU A 72 1.14 2.90 5.40
CA GLU A 72 1.47 4.10 4.63
C GLU A 72 2.42 5.06 5.39
N ILE A 73 2.18 5.31 6.68
CA ILE A 73 3.05 6.22 7.46
C ILE A 73 4.46 5.66 7.71
N SER A 74 4.67 4.36 7.50
CA SER A 74 6.00 3.74 7.56
C SER A 74 6.97 4.29 6.50
N TYR A 75 6.46 4.98 5.47
CA TYR A 75 7.23 5.67 4.43
C TYR A 75 7.51 7.14 4.74
N SER A 76 7.11 7.63 5.91
CA SER A 76 7.28 9.03 6.26
C SER A 76 8.74 9.48 6.19
N THR A 77 8.96 10.71 5.75
CA THR A 77 10.28 11.36 5.81
C THR A 77 10.59 11.90 7.20
N LEU A 78 9.60 11.92 8.10
CA LEU A 78 9.76 12.37 9.49
C LEU A 78 10.07 11.18 10.40
N PRO A 79 10.77 11.41 11.52
CA PRO A 79 10.93 10.39 12.56
C PRO A 79 9.57 9.85 13.01
N THR A 80 9.47 8.53 13.19
CA THR A 80 8.23 7.88 13.61
C THR A 80 7.74 8.41 14.94
N GLU A 81 8.65 8.64 15.89
CA GLU A 81 8.38 9.24 17.19
C GLU A 81 7.69 10.60 17.01
N TYR A 82 8.24 11.47 16.16
CA TYR A 82 7.65 12.78 15.88
C TYR A 82 6.23 12.65 15.31
N LEU A 83 5.96 11.69 14.43
CA LEU A 83 4.61 11.48 13.92
C LEU A 83 3.63 11.15 15.04
N PHE A 84 3.96 10.15 15.86
CA PHE A 84 3.09 9.65 16.92
C PHE A 84 2.85 10.69 18.02
N ASP A 85 3.88 11.49 18.36
CA ASP A 85 3.78 12.58 19.33
C ASP A 85 2.90 13.75 18.84
N ASN A 86 2.56 13.78 17.54
CA ASN A 86 1.90 14.92 16.89
C ASN A 86 0.65 14.54 16.07
N LEU A 87 0.10 13.34 16.27
CA LEU A 87 -1.05 12.85 15.50
C LEU A 87 -2.28 13.74 15.60
N ASP A 88 -2.50 14.38 16.76
CA ASP A 88 -3.65 15.26 17.02
C ASP A 88 -3.81 16.34 15.95
N TRP A 89 -2.74 17.07 15.65
CA TRP A 89 -2.77 18.13 14.64
C TRP A 89 -2.33 17.65 13.25
N LEU A 90 -1.52 16.59 13.14
CA LEU A 90 -1.12 16.05 11.84
C LEU A 90 -2.32 15.48 11.06
N THR A 91 -3.35 15.02 11.76
CA THR A 91 -4.58 14.45 11.19
C THR A 91 -5.69 15.47 10.93
N GLU A 92 -5.47 16.74 11.27
CA GLU A 92 -6.39 17.83 10.97
C GLU A 92 -6.51 18.08 9.45
N PRO A 93 -7.62 18.74 9.01
CA PRO A 93 -7.76 19.17 7.62
C PRO A 93 -6.55 19.96 7.12
N ASP A 94 -6.18 19.75 5.86
CA ASP A 94 -5.01 20.30 5.17
C ASP A 94 -3.64 19.81 5.63
N PHE A 95 -3.50 19.10 6.74
CA PHE A 95 -2.22 18.52 7.16
C PHE A 95 -1.91 17.19 6.45
N PRO A 96 -0.67 16.68 6.51
CA PRO A 96 -0.27 15.52 5.73
C PRO A 96 -1.06 14.24 6.02
N LEU A 97 -1.53 14.05 7.25
CA LEU A 97 -2.27 12.88 7.69
C LEU A 97 -3.79 13.13 7.77
N GLU A 98 -4.29 14.14 7.06
CA GLU A 98 -5.73 14.36 6.89
C GLU A 98 -6.43 13.05 6.43
N GLY A 99 -7.42 12.61 7.21
CA GLY A 99 -8.15 11.36 6.95
C GLY A 99 -7.52 10.09 7.54
N TYR A 100 -6.37 10.19 8.24
CA TYR A 100 -5.75 9.06 8.94
C TYR A 100 -6.33 8.86 10.34
N ASN A 101 -7.63 8.59 10.39
CA ASN A 101 -8.37 8.51 11.65
C ASN A 101 -8.00 7.30 12.53
N ALA A 102 -7.56 6.20 11.93
CA ALA A 102 -7.19 4.98 12.66
C ALA A 102 -5.89 5.15 13.46
N LEU A 103 -5.09 6.18 13.15
CA LEU A 103 -3.88 6.50 13.88
C LEU A 103 -4.16 7.29 15.17
N ARG A 104 -5.25 8.07 15.26
CA ARG A 104 -5.40 9.13 16.27
C ARG A 104 -5.18 8.68 17.72
N SER A 105 -5.65 7.49 18.10
CA SER A 105 -5.47 6.95 19.46
C SER A 105 -4.31 5.95 19.56
N ALA A 106 -3.57 5.72 18.49
CA ALA A 106 -2.47 4.77 18.46
C ALA A 106 -1.26 5.32 19.22
N VAL A 107 -0.64 4.46 20.04
CA VAL A 107 0.54 4.78 20.84
C VAL A 107 1.73 4.04 20.25
N LEU A 108 2.81 4.75 19.95
CA LEU A 108 4.07 4.13 19.54
C LEU A 108 4.69 3.40 20.74
N LEU A 109 5.02 2.12 20.56
CA LEU A 109 5.74 1.33 21.56
C LEU A 109 7.24 1.25 21.24
N ALA A 110 7.57 1.08 19.96
CA ALA A 110 8.94 0.95 19.51
C ALA A 110 9.10 1.38 18.05
N PRO A 111 9.93 2.39 17.75
CA PRO A 111 10.49 2.57 16.41
C PRO A 111 11.61 1.55 16.19
N ILE A 112 11.73 1.02 14.98
CA ILE A 112 12.72 -0.01 14.61
C ILE A 112 13.45 0.47 13.36
N ARG A 113 14.79 0.34 13.39
CA ARG A 113 15.65 0.66 12.26
C ARG A 113 16.55 -0.52 11.95
N GLY A 114 16.19 -1.26 10.91
CA GLY A 114 16.96 -2.43 10.49
C GLY A 114 18.39 -2.07 10.07
N GLN A 115 19.34 -2.91 10.46
CA GLN A 115 20.78 -2.74 10.17
C GLN A 115 21.14 -2.77 8.68
N ARG A 116 20.19 -3.19 7.83
CA ARG A 116 20.33 -3.26 6.37
C ARG A 116 19.40 -2.23 5.73
N ALA A 117 19.97 -1.36 4.90
CA ALA A 117 19.28 -0.31 4.16
C ALA A 117 18.42 0.65 5.02
N ASN A 118 18.69 0.71 6.34
CA ASN A 118 17.92 1.48 7.31
C ASN A 118 16.40 1.21 7.18
N LEU A 119 16.05 -0.09 7.09
CA LEU A 119 14.65 -0.52 6.98
C LEU A 119 13.83 0.06 8.13
N GLY A 120 12.82 0.87 7.81
CA GLY A 120 11.89 1.40 8.79
C GLY A 120 10.87 0.34 9.18
N ALA A 121 10.66 0.16 10.47
CA ALA A 121 9.51 -0.55 11.00
C ALA A 121 9.12 0.07 12.33
N TYR A 122 7.93 -0.24 12.83
CA TYR A 122 7.54 0.16 14.17
C TYR A 122 6.45 -0.75 14.72
N ILE A 123 6.30 -0.69 16.04
CA ILE A 123 5.21 -1.33 16.77
C ILE A 123 4.39 -0.24 17.45
N ALA A 124 3.08 -0.26 17.20
CA ALA A 124 2.12 0.62 17.82
C ALA A 124 1.03 -0.20 18.53
N TYR A 125 0.41 0.38 19.54
CA TYR A 125 -0.74 -0.19 20.23
C TYR A 125 -1.95 0.71 20.00
N ARG A 126 -3.09 0.13 19.64
CA ARG A 126 -4.39 0.82 19.53
C ARG A 126 -5.24 0.45 20.75
N PRO A 127 -5.31 1.32 21.78
CA PRO A 127 -6.04 1.01 23.02
C PRO A 127 -7.51 0.70 22.78
N ASP A 128 -8.18 1.46 21.92
CA ASP A 128 -9.62 1.33 21.65
C ASP A 128 -10.00 -0.03 21.04
N HIS A 129 -9.03 -0.70 20.40
CA HIS A 129 -9.21 -2.00 19.78
C HIS A 129 -8.44 -3.12 20.50
N LYS A 130 -7.70 -2.78 21.56
CA LYS A 130 -6.71 -3.69 22.20
C LYS A 130 -5.81 -4.38 21.16
N GLN A 131 -5.39 -3.63 20.14
CA GLN A 131 -4.71 -4.19 18.97
C GLN A 131 -3.23 -3.81 18.98
N LEU A 132 -2.35 -4.79 18.87
CA LEU A 132 -0.91 -4.56 18.68
C LEU A 132 -0.64 -4.58 17.17
N VAL A 133 -0.12 -3.48 16.62
CA VAL A 133 0.13 -3.31 15.18
C VAL A 133 1.62 -3.24 14.92
N VAL A 134 2.13 -4.14 14.09
CA VAL A 134 3.49 -4.11 13.56
C VAL A 134 3.43 -3.63 12.12
N SER A 135 4.10 -2.52 11.83
CA SER A 135 4.18 -1.97 10.47
C SER A 135 5.62 -2.02 9.97
N ILE A 136 5.80 -2.57 8.77
CA ILE A 136 7.12 -2.68 8.11
C ILE A 136 7.10 -1.87 6.82
N SER A 137 8.07 -0.97 6.67
CA SER A 137 8.19 -0.11 5.50
C SER A 137 8.66 -0.87 4.27
N GLY A 138 8.28 -0.34 3.10
CA GLY A 138 8.98 -0.68 1.86
C GLY A 138 10.34 0.01 1.76
N THR A 139 10.99 -0.15 0.60
CA THR A 139 12.17 0.64 0.22
C THR A 139 11.82 1.54 -0.95
N SER A 140 12.35 2.76 -0.98
CA SER A 140 12.20 3.68 -2.12
C SER A 140 12.91 3.18 -3.39
N ASN A 141 13.82 2.21 -3.26
CA ASN A 141 14.67 1.70 -4.35
C ASN A 141 14.32 0.27 -4.78
N LEU A 142 13.05 -0.11 -4.70
CA LEU A 142 12.53 -1.43 -5.11
C LEU A 142 13.03 -1.87 -6.50
N SER A 143 13.15 -0.95 -7.46
CA SER A 143 13.69 -1.25 -8.79
C SER A 143 15.10 -1.84 -8.76
N GLN A 144 15.98 -1.35 -7.87
CA GLN A 144 17.32 -1.91 -7.71
C GLN A 144 17.24 -3.30 -7.04
N ALA A 145 16.37 -3.45 -6.03
CA ALA A 145 16.18 -4.72 -5.35
C ALA A 145 15.72 -5.87 -6.28
N PHE A 146 15.04 -5.55 -7.38
CA PHE A 146 14.59 -6.53 -8.39
C PHE A 146 15.55 -6.71 -9.58
N GLN A 147 16.55 -5.85 -9.77
CA GLN A 147 17.52 -5.97 -10.86
C GLN A 147 18.61 -7.03 -10.59
N ASP A 148 18.89 -7.35 -9.33
CA ASP A 148 19.88 -8.36 -8.91
C ASP A 148 19.36 -9.82 -8.97
N VAL A 149 18.80 -10.19 -10.13
CA VAL A 149 18.18 -11.49 -10.45
C VAL A 149 19.13 -12.70 -10.29
N ARG A 150 20.44 -12.47 -10.20
CA ARG A 150 21.45 -13.55 -10.17
C ARG A 150 21.53 -14.34 -8.85
N THR A 151 20.83 -13.92 -7.79
CA THR A 151 20.88 -14.59 -6.46
C THR A 151 19.51 -14.82 -5.81
N LEU A 152 18.42 -14.88 -6.58
CA LEU A 152 17.06 -14.74 -6.03
C LEU A 152 16.67 -15.71 -4.91
N HIS A 153 17.08 -16.99 -4.96
CA HIS A 153 16.67 -17.96 -3.94
C HIS A 153 17.70 -18.12 -2.82
N HIS A 154 17.32 -17.75 -1.60
CA HIS A 154 18.01 -18.12 -0.38
C HIS A 154 17.32 -19.32 0.28
N ARG A 155 18.08 -20.34 0.68
CA ARG A 155 17.54 -21.50 1.40
C ARG A 155 16.92 -21.07 2.72
N TYR A 156 15.62 -21.32 2.91
CA TYR A 156 14.91 -21.07 4.15
C TYR A 156 14.93 -22.32 5.03
N ARG A 157 15.61 -22.25 6.19
CA ARG A 157 15.95 -23.44 7.00
C ARG A 157 14.79 -24.00 7.85
N ALA A 158 13.55 -23.60 7.60
CA ALA A 158 12.38 -24.13 8.32
C ALA A 158 11.74 -25.36 7.66
N GLY A 159 12.10 -25.69 6.42
CA GLY A 159 11.56 -26.86 5.73
C GLY A 159 12.41 -27.32 4.54
N PRO A 160 12.33 -28.61 4.14
CA PRO A 160 13.03 -29.13 2.96
C PRO A 160 12.63 -28.38 1.69
N GLY A 161 13.62 -27.94 0.91
CA GLY A 161 13.38 -27.25 -0.38
C GLY A 161 12.75 -25.86 -0.27
N CYS A 162 12.49 -25.33 0.93
CA CYS A 162 11.98 -23.98 1.11
C CYS A 162 13.03 -22.95 0.69
N ALA A 163 12.61 -21.97 -0.11
CA ALA A 163 13.45 -20.86 -0.54
C ALA A 163 12.69 -19.55 -0.47
N VAL A 164 13.40 -18.51 -0.04
CA VAL A 164 12.93 -17.13 0.12
C VAL A 164 13.74 -16.20 -0.77
N HIS A 165 13.17 -15.08 -1.18
CA HIS A 165 13.91 -14.05 -1.91
C HIS A 165 15.12 -13.56 -1.10
N THR A 166 16.34 -13.65 -1.65
CA THR A 166 17.58 -13.30 -0.94
C THR A 166 17.60 -11.86 -0.43
N GLY A 167 17.10 -10.91 -1.21
CA GLY A 167 17.01 -9.50 -0.81
C GLY A 167 16.08 -9.32 0.39
N PHE A 168 14.88 -9.88 0.32
CA PHE A 168 13.88 -9.78 1.39
C PHE A 168 14.37 -10.45 2.66
N TRP A 169 15.01 -11.62 2.53
CA TRP A 169 15.58 -12.31 3.68
C TRP A 169 16.73 -11.53 4.34
N LYS A 170 17.63 -10.93 3.56
CA LYS A 170 18.72 -10.09 4.10
C LYS A 170 18.16 -8.89 4.87
N MET A 171 17.13 -8.23 4.34
CA MET A 171 16.50 -7.08 4.98
C MET A 171 15.76 -7.47 6.24
N TYR A 172 14.92 -8.51 6.16
CA TYR A 172 14.20 -9.05 7.31
C TYR A 172 15.15 -9.44 8.44
N LYS A 173 16.20 -10.23 8.15
CA LYS A 173 17.20 -10.60 9.16
C LYS A 173 17.89 -9.42 9.83
N GLY A 174 18.04 -8.29 9.13
CA GLY A 174 18.65 -7.08 9.67
C GLY A 174 17.79 -6.34 10.70
N ALA A 175 16.47 -6.62 10.76
CA ALA A 175 15.53 -6.05 11.74
C ALA A 175 14.87 -7.12 12.63
N ARG A 176 15.08 -8.40 12.33
CA ARG A 176 14.37 -9.55 12.92
C ARG A 176 14.42 -9.55 14.45
N THR A 177 15.61 -9.44 15.04
CA THR A 177 15.75 -9.51 16.51
C THR A 177 14.99 -8.37 17.18
N GLU A 178 15.21 -7.13 16.73
CA GLU A 178 14.52 -5.95 17.27
C GLU A 178 12.99 -6.04 17.11
N LEU A 179 12.50 -6.54 15.97
CA LEU A 179 11.08 -6.79 15.74
C LEU A 179 10.50 -7.80 16.73
N LEU A 180 11.12 -8.96 16.87
CA LEU A 180 10.62 -10.02 17.75
C LEU A 180 10.70 -9.61 19.22
N ASP A 181 11.78 -8.95 19.64
CA ASP A 181 11.95 -8.48 21.02
C ASP A 181 10.93 -7.40 21.39
N ALA A 182 10.73 -6.42 20.51
CA ALA A 182 9.75 -5.36 20.72
C ALA A 182 8.30 -5.91 20.68
N LEU A 183 8.02 -6.89 19.81
CA LEU A 183 6.71 -7.55 19.74
C LEU A 183 6.45 -8.33 21.02
N ALA A 184 7.40 -9.15 21.48
CA ALA A 184 7.28 -9.89 22.72
C ALA A 184 7.11 -8.96 23.92
N LYS A 185 7.80 -7.80 23.94
CA LYS A 185 7.59 -6.76 24.95
C LYS A 185 6.17 -6.20 24.90
N GLY A 186 5.69 -5.82 23.72
CA GLY A 186 4.33 -5.30 23.53
C GLY A 186 3.25 -6.28 23.98
N LEU A 187 3.38 -7.56 23.65
CA LEU A 187 2.46 -8.62 24.09
C LEU A 187 2.46 -8.83 25.62
N ARG A 188 3.57 -8.56 26.31
CA ARG A 188 3.65 -8.66 27.78
C ARG A 188 3.12 -7.42 28.50
N GLU A 189 3.32 -6.24 27.92
CA GLU A 189 3.04 -4.97 28.60
C GLU A 189 1.66 -4.38 28.29
N LYS A 190 0.98 -4.89 27.26
CA LYS A 190 -0.34 -4.40 26.83
C LYS A 190 -1.39 -5.51 26.89
N GLU A 191 -2.63 -5.12 27.13
CA GLU A 191 -3.76 -6.02 26.93
C GLU A 191 -4.04 -6.14 25.43
N VAL A 192 -3.62 -7.24 24.83
CA VAL A 192 -3.71 -7.46 23.38
C VAL A 192 -4.79 -8.50 23.07
N ALA A 193 -5.84 -8.07 22.37
CA ALA A 193 -6.92 -8.90 21.86
C ALA A 193 -6.73 -9.28 20.39
N GLU A 194 -5.85 -8.61 19.65
CA GLU A 194 -5.48 -8.97 18.28
C GLU A 194 -4.07 -8.46 17.94
N LEU A 195 -3.29 -9.29 17.26
CA LEU A 195 -2.02 -8.90 16.64
C LEU A 195 -2.24 -8.63 15.14
N VAL A 196 -1.92 -7.41 14.70
CA VAL A 196 -1.88 -7.06 13.28
C VAL A 196 -0.45 -6.93 12.81
N ILE A 197 -0.17 -7.53 11.67
CA ILE A 197 1.07 -7.34 10.92
C ILE A 197 0.69 -6.70 9.59
N THR A 198 1.32 -5.57 9.26
CA THR A 198 1.02 -4.85 8.04
C THR A 198 2.25 -4.30 7.34
N GLY A 199 2.14 -4.13 6.03
CA GLY A 199 3.18 -3.56 5.21
C GLY A 199 2.71 -3.36 3.78
N HIS A 200 3.27 -2.33 3.15
CA HIS A 200 3.04 -2.05 1.74
C HIS A 200 4.31 -2.38 0.93
N SER A 201 4.14 -2.79 -0.32
CA SER A 201 5.23 -3.15 -1.22
C SER A 201 6.12 -4.25 -0.63
N MET A 202 7.44 -4.08 -0.69
CA MET A 202 8.41 -4.92 0.00
C MET A 202 8.07 -5.14 1.50
N GLY A 203 7.53 -4.14 2.21
CA GLY A 203 7.11 -4.29 3.60
C GLY A 203 6.06 -5.40 3.79
N GLY A 204 5.20 -5.62 2.79
CA GLY A 204 4.26 -6.75 2.78
C GLY A 204 4.97 -8.11 2.66
N ALA A 205 6.00 -8.22 1.82
CA ALA A 205 6.82 -9.45 1.75
C ALA A 205 7.55 -9.74 3.07
N LEU A 206 8.07 -8.70 3.74
CA LEU A 206 8.71 -8.85 5.04
C LEU A 206 7.71 -9.17 6.15
N SER A 207 6.46 -8.71 6.02
CA SER A 207 5.37 -9.05 6.93
C SER A 207 5.04 -10.55 6.90
N TYR A 208 5.08 -11.20 5.72
CA TYR A 208 4.99 -12.67 5.63
C TYR A 208 6.16 -13.37 6.34
N LEU A 209 7.37 -12.83 6.26
CA LEU A 209 8.54 -13.42 6.93
C LEU A 209 8.44 -13.28 8.45
N LEU A 210 7.91 -12.16 8.94
CA LEU A 210 7.59 -12.00 10.36
C LEU A 210 6.49 -12.98 10.79
N ALA A 211 5.40 -13.08 10.03
CA ALA A 211 4.32 -14.02 10.35
C ALA A 211 4.80 -15.48 10.36
N LEU A 212 5.64 -15.89 9.39
CA LEU A 212 6.30 -17.20 9.41
C LEU A 212 7.10 -17.42 10.70
N ASP A 213 7.81 -16.41 11.19
CA ASP A 213 8.56 -16.51 12.43
C ASP A 213 7.69 -16.67 13.67
N LEU A 214 6.50 -16.06 13.68
CA LEU A 214 5.56 -16.14 14.79
C LEU A 214 4.80 -17.47 14.81
N LEU A 215 4.55 -18.07 13.64
CA LEU A 215 3.86 -19.35 13.54
C LEU A 215 4.81 -20.56 13.67
N LEU A 216 6.11 -20.38 13.43
CA LEU A 216 7.10 -21.45 13.57
C LEU A 216 7.36 -21.78 15.05
N PRO A 217 7.30 -23.07 15.45
CA PRO A 217 7.58 -23.48 16.82
C PRO A 217 8.98 -23.05 17.30
N GLY A 218 9.07 -22.67 18.59
CA GLY A 218 10.33 -22.37 19.26
C GLY A 218 10.99 -21.04 18.86
N ARG A 219 10.23 -20.11 18.25
CA ARG A 219 10.71 -18.75 17.93
C ARG A 219 10.11 -17.71 18.86
N VAL A 220 8.82 -17.45 18.75
CA VAL A 220 8.06 -16.56 19.64
C VAL A 220 6.78 -17.26 20.02
N GLU A 221 6.47 -17.30 21.31
CA GLU A 221 5.22 -17.86 21.80
C GLU A 221 4.15 -16.78 21.76
N LEU A 222 3.17 -16.95 20.88
CA LEU A 222 1.96 -16.15 20.90
C LEU A 222 1.04 -16.64 22.03
N PRO A 223 0.36 -15.74 22.76
CA PRO A 223 -0.69 -16.13 23.70
C PRO A 223 -1.71 -17.06 23.05
N ALA A 224 -2.11 -18.11 23.76
CA ALA A 224 -3.10 -19.06 23.27
C ALA A 224 -4.41 -18.33 22.90
N GLY A 225 -4.97 -18.66 21.74
CA GLY A 225 -6.18 -18.05 21.23
C GLY A 225 -6.02 -16.64 20.66
N LEU A 226 -4.82 -16.04 20.64
CA LEU A 226 -4.62 -14.69 20.12
C LEU A 226 -4.92 -14.62 18.61
N PRO A 227 -5.92 -13.83 18.17
CA PRO A 227 -6.14 -13.59 16.75
C PRO A 227 -4.94 -12.87 16.11
N VAL A 228 -4.51 -13.37 14.95
CA VAL A 228 -3.45 -12.77 14.13
C VAL A 228 -4.03 -12.36 12.78
N LYS A 229 -3.79 -11.12 12.40
CA LYS A 229 -4.22 -10.54 11.12
C LYS A 229 -3.02 -10.05 10.33
N LEU A 230 -2.88 -10.54 9.11
CA LEU A 230 -1.86 -10.10 8.16
C LEU A 230 -2.54 -9.26 7.07
N ALA A 231 -2.34 -7.95 7.08
CA ALA A 231 -2.91 -7.03 6.09
C ALA A 231 -1.80 -6.41 5.23
N VAL A 232 -1.69 -6.79 3.97
CA VAL A 232 -0.57 -6.40 3.11
C VAL A 232 -1.04 -5.80 1.79
N PHE A 233 -0.31 -4.81 1.29
CA PHE A 233 -0.73 -4.01 0.15
C PHE A 233 0.35 -4.02 -0.93
N GLY A 234 0.04 -4.49 -2.14
CA GLY A 234 0.99 -4.51 -3.24
C GLY A 234 2.23 -5.35 -2.97
N ALA A 235 2.09 -6.42 -2.17
CA ALA A 235 3.22 -7.25 -1.77
C ALA A 235 3.78 -8.04 -2.97
N PRO A 236 5.10 -8.04 -3.19
CA PRO A 236 5.73 -8.91 -4.19
C PRO A 236 5.74 -10.37 -3.71
N ARG A 237 5.95 -11.30 -4.65
CA ARG A 237 6.17 -12.71 -4.32
C ARG A 237 7.45 -12.85 -3.49
N CYS A 238 7.38 -13.55 -2.36
CA CYS A 238 8.50 -13.61 -1.41
C CYS A 238 9.22 -14.97 -1.36
N GLY A 239 8.57 -16.04 -1.81
CA GLY A 239 9.04 -17.40 -1.62
C GLY A 239 8.70 -18.33 -2.76
N ASN A 240 9.34 -19.49 -2.77
CA ASN A 240 9.01 -20.56 -3.69
C ASN A 240 7.78 -21.36 -3.23
N GLU A 241 7.32 -22.25 -4.09
CA GLU A 241 6.15 -23.11 -3.83
C GLU A 241 6.27 -23.92 -2.53
N LYS A 242 7.46 -24.43 -2.19
CA LYS A 242 7.67 -25.17 -0.93
C LYS A 242 7.52 -24.29 0.31
N LEU A 243 7.98 -23.03 0.24
CA LEU A 243 7.78 -22.08 1.33
C LEU A 243 6.31 -21.64 1.44
N VAL A 244 5.61 -21.49 0.32
CA VAL A 244 4.16 -21.22 0.33
C VAL A 244 3.40 -22.40 0.93
N GLN A 245 3.75 -23.65 0.60
CA GLN A 245 3.12 -24.81 1.24
C GLN A 245 3.35 -24.82 2.75
N LEU A 246 4.59 -24.57 3.20
CA LEU A 246 4.88 -24.44 4.63
C LEU A 246 4.04 -23.34 5.30
N TRP A 247 3.87 -22.19 4.63
CA TRP A 247 2.99 -21.13 5.12
C TRP A 247 1.54 -21.60 5.31
N LEU A 248 0.98 -22.27 4.31
CA LEU A 248 -0.40 -22.78 4.36
C LEU A 248 -0.57 -23.81 5.48
N ASP A 249 0.40 -24.71 5.66
CA ASP A 249 0.38 -25.71 6.72
C ASP A 249 0.43 -25.03 8.11
N LEU A 250 1.31 -24.05 8.30
CA LEU A 250 1.42 -23.29 9.56
C LEU A 250 0.14 -22.51 9.89
N VAL A 251 -0.47 -21.84 8.90
CA VAL A 251 -1.74 -21.12 9.11
C VAL A 251 -2.87 -22.10 9.44
N LYS A 252 -2.91 -23.26 8.77
CA LYS A 252 -3.89 -24.32 9.06
C LYS A 252 -3.72 -24.85 10.48
N ASP A 253 -2.50 -25.13 10.92
CA ASP A 253 -2.21 -25.64 12.26
C ASP A 253 -2.54 -24.61 13.34
N TYR A 254 -2.26 -23.33 13.08
CA TYR A 254 -2.65 -22.24 13.98
C TYR A 254 -4.17 -22.16 14.15
N ARG A 255 -4.93 -22.24 13.04
CA ARG A 255 -6.40 -22.26 13.06
C ARG A 255 -6.96 -23.49 13.74
N ALA A 256 -6.39 -24.67 13.50
CA ALA A 256 -6.81 -25.90 14.17
C ALA A 256 -6.62 -25.83 15.70
N THR A 257 -5.61 -25.10 16.17
CA THR A 257 -5.30 -24.94 17.59
C THR A 257 -6.12 -23.82 18.25
N ASN A 258 -6.38 -22.73 17.54
CA ASN A 258 -6.92 -21.48 18.11
C ASN A 258 -8.32 -21.10 17.59
N GLY A 259 -8.89 -21.89 16.68
CA GLY A 259 -10.17 -21.63 16.00
C GLY A 259 -10.00 -21.09 14.57
N ASP A 260 -10.98 -21.33 13.70
CA ASP A 260 -10.89 -21.01 12.26
C ASP A 260 -10.64 -19.53 11.97
N ASP A 261 -11.21 -18.64 12.79
CA ASP A 261 -11.07 -17.17 12.68
C ASP A 261 -9.79 -16.60 13.30
N SER A 262 -8.96 -17.44 13.95
CA SER A 262 -7.75 -17.00 14.67
C SER A 262 -6.63 -16.48 13.78
N PHE A 263 -6.67 -16.79 12.47
CA PHE A 263 -5.73 -16.22 11.50
C PHE A 263 -6.46 -15.66 10.28
N LYS A 264 -6.29 -14.37 9.98
CA LYS A 264 -6.88 -13.70 8.82
C LYS A 264 -5.81 -13.07 7.93
N GLU A 265 -5.93 -13.29 6.63
CA GLU A 265 -5.01 -12.76 5.62
C GLU A 265 -5.77 -11.84 4.68
N LEU A 266 -5.41 -10.56 4.66
CA LEU A 266 -6.00 -9.51 3.85
C LEU A 266 -4.93 -8.94 2.90
N SER A 267 -4.63 -9.69 1.84
CA SER A 267 -3.64 -9.28 0.82
C SER A 267 -4.33 -8.55 -0.33
N VAL A 268 -3.92 -7.31 -0.62
CA VAL A 268 -4.52 -6.48 -1.67
C VAL A 268 -3.55 -6.29 -2.84
N LYS A 269 -4.04 -6.49 -4.06
CA LYS A 269 -3.37 -6.15 -5.32
C LYS A 269 -4.15 -5.02 -6.01
N ALA A 270 -3.47 -3.99 -6.51
CA ALA A 270 -4.13 -2.90 -7.21
C ALA A 270 -3.99 -2.99 -8.73
N TYR A 271 -4.98 -2.46 -9.46
CA TYR A 271 -4.89 -2.29 -10.91
C TYR A 271 -3.61 -1.54 -11.31
N ASN A 272 -2.94 -2.05 -12.35
CA ASN A 272 -1.77 -1.45 -12.96
C ASN A 272 -0.56 -1.26 -12.01
N ASP A 273 -0.55 -1.98 -10.90
CA ASP A 273 0.62 -2.17 -10.05
C ASP A 273 1.43 -3.39 -10.52
N GLY A 274 2.72 -3.17 -10.79
CA GLY A 274 3.63 -4.22 -11.25
C GLY A 274 4.36 -4.96 -10.13
N VAL A 275 4.33 -4.45 -8.89
CA VAL A 275 5.08 -5.05 -7.77
C VAL A 275 4.61 -6.45 -7.42
N PRO A 276 3.30 -6.75 -7.32
CA PRO A 276 2.83 -8.13 -7.08
C PRO A 276 3.26 -9.12 -8.16
N SER A 277 3.54 -8.65 -9.36
CA SER A 277 4.02 -9.47 -10.47
C SER A 277 5.51 -9.82 -10.36
N LEU A 278 6.22 -9.29 -9.36
CA LEU A 278 7.64 -9.51 -9.13
C LEU A 278 7.92 -10.29 -7.83
N PRO A 279 9.00 -11.09 -7.78
CA PRO A 279 9.69 -11.64 -8.95
C PRO A 279 8.71 -12.46 -9.82
N PRO A 280 8.99 -12.62 -11.12
CA PRO A 280 8.10 -13.37 -12.01
C PRO A 280 7.85 -14.80 -11.55
N ARG A 281 6.67 -15.34 -11.84
CA ARG A 281 6.31 -16.72 -11.47
C ARG A 281 7.21 -17.77 -12.11
N TYR A 282 7.62 -17.57 -13.37
CA TYR A 282 8.38 -18.57 -14.14
C TYR A 282 9.79 -18.84 -13.59
N ILE A 283 10.31 -17.98 -12.70
CA ILE A 283 11.56 -18.22 -11.98
C ILE A 283 11.35 -18.83 -10.59
N GLY A 284 10.17 -19.39 -10.32
CA GLY A 284 9.91 -20.26 -9.16
C GLY A 284 9.29 -19.58 -7.94
N PHE A 285 8.96 -18.29 -8.01
CA PHE A 285 8.29 -17.57 -6.94
C PHE A 285 6.76 -17.68 -7.04
N LYS A 286 6.09 -17.75 -5.89
CA LYS A 286 4.64 -17.86 -5.75
C LYS A 286 4.09 -16.84 -4.76
N HIS A 287 2.82 -16.50 -4.91
CA HIS A 287 2.11 -15.72 -3.90
C HIS A 287 1.78 -16.59 -2.69
N PHE A 288 1.84 -16.00 -1.50
CA PHE A 288 1.46 -16.67 -0.26
C PHE A 288 -0.06 -16.73 -0.12
N CYS A 289 -0.73 -15.57 -0.31
CA CYS A 289 -2.18 -15.47 -0.27
C CYS A 289 -2.84 -16.30 -1.38
N GLN A 290 -3.78 -17.17 -1.01
CA GLN A 290 -4.56 -17.97 -1.95
C GLN A 290 -5.86 -17.28 -2.39
N THR A 291 -6.31 -16.24 -1.70
CA THR A 291 -7.56 -15.51 -2.04
C THR A 291 -7.35 -14.00 -1.86
N PRO A 292 -6.48 -13.36 -2.67
CA PRO A 292 -6.22 -11.94 -2.50
C PRO A 292 -7.43 -11.09 -2.91
N TYR A 293 -7.45 -9.85 -2.44
CA TYR A 293 -8.37 -8.84 -2.92
C TYR A 293 -7.77 -8.08 -4.11
N TYR A 294 -8.63 -7.63 -5.01
CA TYR A 294 -8.26 -6.77 -6.13
C TYR A 294 -8.89 -5.40 -5.98
N SER A 295 -8.05 -4.36 -5.92
CA SER A 295 -8.46 -2.96 -5.79
C SER A 295 -8.37 -2.25 -7.13
N THR A 296 -9.45 -1.63 -7.58
CA THR A 296 -9.45 -0.79 -8.77
C THR A 296 -10.50 0.28 -8.64
N GLU A 297 -10.18 1.50 -9.06
CA GLU A 297 -11.15 2.59 -9.20
C GLU A 297 -11.92 2.95 -7.91
N GLY A 298 -11.32 2.70 -6.75
CA GLY A 298 -11.94 2.93 -5.43
C GLY A 298 -12.83 1.78 -4.95
N ARG A 299 -12.86 0.66 -5.67
CA ARG A 299 -13.62 -0.54 -5.34
C ARG A 299 -12.70 -1.71 -5.02
N LEU A 300 -13.18 -2.63 -4.19
CA LEU A 300 -12.47 -3.81 -3.75
C LEU A 300 -13.27 -5.06 -4.11
N TYR A 301 -12.59 -6.04 -4.71
CA TYR A 301 -13.18 -7.31 -5.12
C TYR A 301 -12.45 -8.48 -4.47
N VAL A 302 -13.17 -9.54 -4.14
CA VAL A 302 -12.61 -10.84 -3.79
C VAL A 302 -12.18 -11.53 -5.09
N THR A 303 -10.97 -12.09 -5.14
CA THR A 303 -10.54 -12.87 -6.30
C THR A 303 -10.72 -14.38 -6.07
N PRO A 304 -11.10 -15.16 -7.09
CA PRO A 304 -11.18 -16.61 -6.98
C PRO A 304 -9.82 -17.23 -6.65
N ALA A 305 -9.81 -18.26 -5.81
CA ALA A 305 -8.55 -18.89 -5.37
C ALA A 305 -7.71 -19.47 -6.52
N SER A 306 -8.38 -19.99 -7.56
CA SER A 306 -7.73 -20.49 -8.78
C SER A 306 -6.97 -19.42 -9.55
N GLU A 307 -7.30 -18.14 -9.34
CA GLU A 307 -6.76 -16.99 -10.05
C GLU A 307 -5.73 -16.21 -9.20
N ALA A 308 -5.39 -16.70 -8.01
CA ALA A 308 -4.56 -15.99 -7.03
C ALA A 308 -3.16 -15.58 -7.53
N GLU A 309 -2.62 -16.27 -8.54
CA GLU A 309 -1.31 -15.94 -9.13
C GLU A 309 -1.36 -14.77 -10.12
N HIS A 310 -2.55 -14.39 -10.59
CA HIS A 310 -2.74 -13.23 -11.46
C HIS A 310 -2.63 -11.93 -10.67
N SER A 311 -2.27 -10.87 -11.36
CA SER A 311 -2.09 -9.53 -10.76
C SER A 311 -3.00 -8.48 -11.38
N LEU A 312 -3.64 -8.80 -12.50
CA LEU A 312 -4.60 -7.95 -13.17
C LEU A 312 -5.88 -8.73 -13.48
N PHE A 313 -7.00 -8.07 -13.33
CA PHE A 313 -8.32 -8.58 -13.65
C PHE A 313 -9.05 -7.57 -14.53
N ARG A 314 -9.90 -8.08 -15.42
CA ARG A 314 -10.94 -7.27 -16.04
C ARG A 314 -12.10 -7.18 -15.06
N VAL A 315 -12.77 -6.04 -15.06
CA VAL A 315 -13.98 -5.82 -14.26
C VAL A 315 -15.10 -5.49 -15.24
N GLU A 316 -16.23 -6.14 -15.08
CA GLU A 316 -17.44 -5.81 -15.83
C GLU A 316 -17.85 -4.37 -15.52
N GLU A 317 -18.13 -3.57 -16.56
CA GLU A 317 -18.62 -2.22 -16.34
C GLU A 317 -20.09 -2.29 -15.93
N ASP A 318 -20.42 -1.84 -14.73
CA ASP A 318 -21.78 -1.78 -14.21
C ASP A 318 -22.65 -0.73 -14.94
N GLY A 319 -22.78 -0.76 -16.26
CA GLY A 319 -23.66 0.12 -17.05
C GLY A 319 -23.55 1.63 -16.76
N ALA A 320 -22.50 2.07 -16.06
CA ALA A 320 -22.44 3.39 -15.46
C ALA A 320 -22.33 4.43 -16.57
N ASP A 321 -23.17 5.45 -16.50
CA ASP A 321 -23.10 6.59 -17.40
C ASP A 321 -21.74 7.31 -17.26
N ASP A 322 -21.48 8.28 -18.14
CA ASP A 322 -20.23 9.05 -18.10
C ASP A 322 -20.02 9.78 -16.75
N LYS A 323 -21.08 10.00 -15.95
CA LYS A 323 -20.98 10.55 -14.60
C LYS A 323 -20.41 9.53 -13.60
N GLY A 324 -20.88 8.29 -13.61
CA GLY A 324 -20.31 7.22 -12.77
C GLY A 324 -18.84 6.92 -13.11
N ARG A 325 -18.39 7.18 -14.34
CA ARG A 325 -16.97 7.12 -14.71
C ARG A 325 -16.12 8.27 -14.13
N SER A 326 -16.71 9.44 -13.93
CA SER A 326 -16.02 10.62 -13.38
C SER A 326 -15.74 10.55 -11.87
N GLU A 327 -16.46 9.69 -11.15
CA GLU A 327 -16.31 9.46 -9.70
C GLU A 327 -15.28 8.35 -9.36
N ARG A 328 -14.82 7.58 -10.36
CA ARG A 328 -13.85 6.50 -10.18
C ARG A 328 -12.51 7.02 -9.68
N LEU A 329 -12.01 6.44 -8.58
CA LEU A 329 -10.75 6.86 -7.98
C LEU A 329 -9.54 6.27 -8.72
N TRP A 330 -8.71 7.15 -9.28
CA TRP A 330 -7.45 6.79 -9.94
C TRP A 330 -7.56 5.77 -11.10
N PRO A 331 -8.17 6.16 -12.24
CA PRO A 331 -8.36 5.25 -13.38
C PRO A 331 -7.08 4.68 -14.02
N ARG A 332 -5.89 5.23 -13.72
CA ARG A 332 -4.61 4.68 -14.19
C ARG A 332 -4.02 3.66 -13.23
N GLY A 333 -4.62 3.46 -12.05
CA GLY A 333 -4.11 2.61 -10.98
C GLY A 333 -2.65 2.89 -10.63
N GLY A 334 -1.93 1.89 -10.14
CA GLY A 334 -0.50 1.98 -9.84
C GLY A 334 -0.20 1.75 -8.35
N HIS A 335 1.09 1.55 -8.09
CA HIS A 335 1.59 1.10 -6.79
C HIS A 335 1.33 2.06 -5.61
N ASN A 336 1.02 3.34 -5.85
CA ASN A 336 0.84 4.32 -4.78
C ASN A 336 -0.64 4.61 -4.46
N TYR A 337 -1.55 3.79 -4.99
CA TYR A 337 -2.99 3.98 -4.94
C TYR A 337 -3.69 2.75 -4.34
N TYR A 338 -3.69 2.70 -3.01
CA TYR A 338 -4.34 1.67 -2.20
C TYR A 338 -5.31 2.35 -1.22
N ASN A 339 -6.26 1.59 -0.65
CA ASN A 339 -7.07 2.04 0.50
C ASN A 339 -7.89 3.32 0.27
N SER A 340 -8.31 3.57 -0.96
CA SER A 340 -8.95 4.84 -1.35
C SER A 340 -8.13 6.10 -0.96
N ARG A 341 -6.80 5.97 -0.78
CA ARG A 341 -5.85 7.07 -0.55
C ARG A 341 -4.80 7.25 -1.64
N ASP A 342 -4.44 8.52 -1.85
CA ASP A 342 -3.35 8.97 -2.70
C ASP A 342 -2.07 9.11 -1.85
N MET A 343 -1.23 8.07 -1.82
CA MET A 343 0.03 8.12 -1.07
C MET A 343 0.99 9.18 -1.62
N GLU A 344 0.89 9.57 -2.90
CA GLU A 344 1.71 10.64 -3.47
C GLU A 344 1.35 11.99 -2.88
N LYS A 345 0.06 12.22 -2.60
CA LYS A 345 -0.40 13.43 -1.90
C LYS A 345 0.19 13.51 -0.50
N VAL A 346 0.15 12.42 0.25
CA VAL A 346 0.64 12.36 1.63
C VAL A 346 2.15 12.61 1.67
N THR A 347 2.94 11.89 0.87
CA THR A 347 4.39 12.10 0.77
C THR A 347 4.73 13.53 0.34
N ARG A 348 4.02 14.09 -0.64
CA ARG A 348 4.22 15.47 -1.10
C ARG A 348 3.93 16.49 0.00
N ARG A 349 2.82 16.31 0.73
CA ARG A 349 2.44 17.17 1.87
C ARG A 349 3.47 17.07 3.00
N MET A 350 3.94 15.88 3.36
CA MET A 350 5.02 15.71 4.33
C MET A 350 6.30 16.41 3.90
N GLY A 351 6.72 16.24 2.63
CA GLY A 351 7.92 16.89 2.12
C GLY A 351 7.82 18.43 2.05
N TRP A 352 6.62 18.99 1.89
CA TRP A 352 6.42 20.44 2.02
C TRP A 352 6.56 20.91 3.46
N MET A 353 5.99 20.15 4.39
CA MET A 353 6.04 20.44 5.82
C MET A 353 7.48 20.38 6.35
N GLU A 354 8.19 19.28 6.07
CA GLU A 354 9.57 19.08 6.50
C GLU A 354 10.51 20.21 6.01
N LYS A 355 10.32 20.67 4.77
CA LYS A 355 11.10 21.79 4.23
C LYS A 355 10.84 23.10 4.97
N LEU A 356 9.61 23.36 5.38
CA LEU A 356 9.24 24.58 6.11
C LEU A 356 9.70 24.51 7.57
N MET A 357 9.63 23.35 8.20
CA MET A 357 10.15 23.14 9.56
C MET A 357 11.67 23.35 9.65
N LYS A 358 12.40 23.12 8.55
CA LYS A 358 13.85 23.33 8.46
C LYS A 358 14.24 24.74 7.98
N ASP A 359 13.27 25.60 7.66
CA ASP A 359 13.51 26.94 7.15
C ASP A 359 13.64 27.93 8.34
N PRO A 360 14.82 28.51 8.58
CA PRO A 360 15.06 29.42 9.71
C PRO A 360 14.19 30.69 9.67
N ILE A 361 13.67 31.06 8.49
CA ILE A 361 12.83 32.25 8.31
C ILE A 361 11.36 31.91 8.60
N ALA A 362 10.94 30.68 8.31
CA ALA A 362 9.57 30.24 8.50
C ALA A 362 9.28 29.68 9.91
N GLU A 363 10.30 29.44 10.73
CA GLU A 363 10.20 28.69 12.00
C GLU A 363 9.10 29.21 12.95
N LYS A 364 8.83 30.53 12.98
CA LYS A 364 7.79 31.11 13.84
C LYS A 364 6.35 30.87 13.36
N ASP A 365 6.08 30.77 12.05
CA ASP A 365 4.72 30.70 11.46
C ASP A 365 4.60 29.63 10.34
N TRP A 366 5.42 28.58 10.41
CA TRP A 366 5.53 27.60 9.32
C TRP A 366 4.20 26.87 9.05
N LYS A 367 3.34 26.68 10.06
CA LYS A 367 2.03 26.03 9.93
C LYS A 367 1.06 26.84 9.07
N GLU A 368 0.99 28.16 9.25
CA GLU A 368 0.16 29.03 8.43
C GLU A 368 0.68 29.08 6.99
N THR A 369 2.00 29.21 6.84
CA THR A 369 2.68 29.17 5.54
C THR A 369 2.42 27.84 4.82
N TYR A 370 2.41 26.74 5.55
CA TYR A 370 2.08 25.40 5.05
C TYR A 370 0.63 25.32 4.56
N ARG A 371 -0.36 25.75 5.38
CA ARG A 371 -1.77 25.77 4.99
C ARG A 371 -2.01 26.63 3.74
N ALA A 372 -1.40 27.81 3.67
CA ALA A 372 -1.45 28.67 2.49
C ALA A 372 -0.86 27.99 1.24
N LYS A 373 0.23 27.22 1.42
CA LYS A 373 0.83 26.44 0.33
C LYS A 373 -0.08 25.31 -0.16
N VAL A 374 -0.72 24.56 0.75
CA VAL A 374 -1.71 23.51 0.41
C VAL A 374 -2.88 24.13 -0.35
N ALA A 375 -3.49 25.20 0.19
CA ALA A 375 -4.58 25.92 -0.45
C ALA A 375 -4.21 26.37 -1.88
N ARG A 376 -3.04 26.99 -2.07
CA ARG A 376 -2.58 27.45 -3.39
C ARG A 376 -2.33 26.29 -4.37
N ARG A 377 -1.75 25.17 -3.91
CA ARG A 377 -1.32 24.07 -4.78
C ARG A 377 -2.44 23.10 -5.12
N GLU A 378 -3.39 22.91 -4.22
CA GLU A 378 -4.47 21.92 -4.37
C GLU A 378 -5.80 22.58 -4.73
N ARG A 379 -6.11 23.78 -4.20
CA ARG A 379 -7.37 24.50 -4.47
C ARG A 379 -7.23 25.70 -5.42
N GLY A 380 -6.03 26.25 -5.56
CA GLY A 380 -5.77 27.47 -6.35
C GLY A 380 -6.02 27.38 -7.86
N TRP A 381 -6.44 26.22 -8.38
CA TRP A 381 -6.81 26.04 -9.78
C TRP A 381 -8.31 26.23 -10.06
N ALA A 382 -9.20 26.00 -9.08
CA ALA A 382 -10.64 26.25 -9.24
C ALA A 382 -10.92 27.72 -9.62
N ALA A 383 -10.05 28.65 -9.18
CA ALA A 383 -10.11 30.07 -9.52
C ALA A 383 -9.52 30.44 -10.91
N LYS A 384 -8.88 29.50 -11.62
CA LYS A 384 -8.16 29.73 -12.88
C LYS A 384 -8.83 29.08 -14.11
N THR A 385 -9.99 28.45 -13.94
CA THR A 385 -10.82 28.01 -15.06
C THR A 385 -11.85 29.10 -15.33
N PRO A 386 -11.73 29.90 -16.40
CA PRO A 386 -12.80 30.83 -16.75
C PRO A 386 -14.04 30.00 -17.07
N GLY A 387 -15.11 30.23 -16.31
CA GLY A 387 -16.42 29.70 -16.67
C GLY A 387 -16.74 30.14 -18.09
N LYS A 388 -17.03 29.19 -18.98
CA LYS A 388 -17.86 29.48 -20.15
C LYS A 388 -19.24 29.84 -19.61
N GLN A 389 -19.43 31.11 -19.23
CA GLN A 389 -20.75 31.70 -19.30
C GLN A 389 -21.15 31.62 -20.77
N ALA A 390 -22.10 30.74 -21.07
CA ALA A 390 -22.83 30.79 -22.31
C ALA A 390 -23.56 32.14 -22.31
N SER A 391 -23.03 33.12 -23.03
CA SER A 391 -23.82 34.28 -23.41
C SER A 391 -24.93 33.75 -24.33
N SER A 392 -26.14 33.65 -23.81
CA SER A 392 -27.34 33.66 -24.64
C SER A 392 -27.31 34.97 -25.43
N LYS A 393 -26.91 34.90 -26.71
CA LYS A 393 -27.27 35.94 -27.65
C LYS A 393 -28.73 35.71 -27.97
N ASP A 394 -29.56 36.60 -27.43
CA ASP A 394 -30.91 36.87 -27.92
C ASP A 394 -30.87 36.98 -29.44
N SER A 395 -31.57 36.08 -30.10
CA SER A 395 -32.05 36.30 -31.47
C SER A 395 -33.44 36.89 -31.36
N ASP A 396 -33.50 38.21 -31.29
CA ASP A 396 -34.75 38.97 -31.42
C ASP A 396 -34.70 39.79 -32.72
N SER A 397 -35.59 39.42 -33.64
CA SER A 397 -36.15 40.19 -34.77
C SER A 397 -35.20 40.88 -35.78
N ARG A 398 -35.21 40.40 -37.03
CA ARG A 398 -35.97 40.98 -38.16
C ARG A 398 -35.77 40.19 -39.44
#